data_AF-A0A946AVC7-F1
#
_entry.id   AF-A0A946AVC7-F1
#
_cell.length_a   1.000
_cell.length_b   1.000
_cell.length_c   1.000
_cell.angle_alpha   90.00
_cell.angle_beta   90.00
_cell.angle_gamma   90.00
#
_symmetry.space_group_name_H-M   'P 1'
#
loop_
_entity.id
_entity.type
_entity.pdbx_description
1 polymer ?
#
loop_
_entity_poly.entity_id
_entity_poly.type
_entity_poly.pdbx_seq_one_letter_code
_entity_poly.pdbx_strand_id
1 'polypeptide(L)'
;MRTGECNKCGECCKTLNITVVRDVTLSQHKSIKELELYLSYRGICLVGENTARNQLFYSINIPCQQLGPENECKVHQNSEAKPLLCHRYPIEPDNGKECSYQFQPSTPLNSVEFDIARTK
;
A
#
# COMPACT_ATOMS: atom_id res chain seq x y z
N MET A 1 6.22 12.11 8.25
CA MET A 1 4.94 12.83 8.00
C MET A 1 4.75 12.96 6.49
N ARG A 2 3.52 12.85 5.96
CA ARG A 2 3.27 13.00 4.51
C ARG A 2 3.25 14.48 4.13
N THR A 3 4.01 14.86 3.11
CA THR A 3 4.06 16.23 2.55
C THR A 3 3.77 16.20 1.05
N GLY A 4 3.00 17.17 0.55
CA GLY A 4 2.57 17.23 -0.87
C GLY A 4 1.05 17.08 -1.06
N GLU A 5 0.57 17.37 -2.27
CA GLU A 5 -0.85 17.32 -2.65
C GLU A 5 -1.08 16.28 -3.75
N CYS A 6 -2.20 15.54 -3.68
CA CYS A 6 -2.65 14.74 -4.83
C CYS A 6 -3.40 15.62 -5.82
N ASN A 7 -2.95 15.59 -7.06
CA ASN A 7 -3.58 16.25 -8.20
C ASN A 7 -4.63 15.39 -8.91
N LYS A 8 -5.16 14.35 -8.25
CA LYS A 8 -6.26 13.50 -8.73
C LYS A 8 -5.97 12.65 -9.97
N CYS A 9 -4.70 12.48 -10.33
CA CYS A 9 -4.24 11.74 -11.52
C CYS A 9 -4.76 10.28 -11.67
N GLY A 10 -5.27 9.68 -10.58
CA GLY A 10 -5.77 8.30 -10.52
C GLY A 10 -4.78 7.17 -10.74
N GLU A 11 -3.47 7.43 -10.87
CA GLU A 11 -2.43 6.40 -10.98
C GLU A 11 -2.49 5.39 -9.82
N CYS A 12 -2.73 5.86 -8.59
CA CYS A 12 -2.87 5.01 -7.41
C CYS A 12 -4.11 4.08 -7.43
N CYS A 13 -5.02 4.28 -8.38
CA CYS A 13 -6.21 3.44 -8.56
C CYS A 13 -6.01 2.35 -9.62
N LYS A 14 -4.95 2.39 -10.43
CA LYS A 14 -4.75 1.43 -11.53
C LYS A 14 -4.28 0.06 -11.05
N THR A 15 -3.52 0.05 -9.95
CA THR A 15 -2.88 -1.15 -9.44
C THR A 15 -3.08 -1.24 -7.93
N LEU A 16 -3.56 -2.39 -7.47
CA LEU A 16 -3.67 -2.69 -6.05
C LEU A 16 -2.37 -3.34 -5.57
N ASN A 17 -1.67 -2.66 -4.65
CA ASN A 17 -0.49 -3.20 -3.99
C ASN A 17 -0.88 -3.83 -2.66
N ILE A 18 -0.46 -5.08 -2.44
CA ILE A 18 -0.78 -5.88 -1.25
C ILE A 18 0.53 -6.27 -0.58
N THR A 19 0.63 -6.03 0.73
CA THR A 19 1.72 -6.55 1.55
C THR A 19 1.23 -7.79 2.27
N VAL A 20 1.99 -8.88 2.18
CA VAL A 20 1.72 -10.12 2.93
C VAL A 20 2.92 -10.52 3.78
N VAL A 21 2.66 -11.35 4.80
CA VAL A 21 3.72 -11.90 5.64
C VAL A 21 4.47 -12.97 4.86
N ARG A 22 5.77 -12.76 4.68
CA ARG A 22 6.62 -13.60 3.83
C ARG A 22 6.68 -15.04 4.33
N ASP A 23 7.01 -15.24 5.60
CA ASP A 23 7.23 -16.60 6.13
C ASP A 23 5.96 -17.44 6.13
N VAL A 24 4.82 -16.84 6.45
CA VAL A 24 3.51 -17.50 6.36
C VAL A 24 3.24 -17.92 4.92
N THR A 25 3.44 -17.00 3.97
CA THR A 25 3.26 -17.28 2.54
C THR A 25 4.18 -18.41 2.06
N LEU A 26 5.46 -18.33 2.38
CA LEU A 26 6.43 -19.34 1.95
C LEU A 26 6.20 -20.70 2.59
N SER A 27 5.68 -20.75 3.83
CA SER A 27 5.29 -22.01 4.45
C SER A 27 4.16 -22.71 3.69
N GLN A 28 3.25 -21.94 3.07
CA GLN A 28 2.12 -22.46 2.28
C GLN A 28 2.54 -22.89 0.88
N HIS A 29 3.41 -22.12 0.23
CA HIS A 29 3.80 -22.31 -1.17
C HIS A 29 5.14 -23.03 -1.37
N LYS A 30 5.88 -23.32 -0.30
CA LYS A 30 7.20 -23.99 -0.25
C LYS A 30 8.35 -23.22 -0.89
N SER A 31 8.12 -22.45 -1.95
CA SER A 31 9.15 -21.64 -2.62
C SER A 31 8.55 -20.40 -3.29
N ILE A 32 9.39 -19.41 -3.58
CA ILE A 32 9.01 -18.22 -4.37
C ILE A 32 8.52 -18.62 -5.76
N LYS A 33 9.16 -19.60 -6.41
CA LYS A 33 8.80 -20.03 -7.76
C LYS A 33 7.39 -20.65 -7.82
N GLU A 34 7.05 -21.49 -6.85
CA GLU A 34 5.71 -22.07 -6.72
C GLU A 34 4.66 -21.00 -6.39
N LEU A 35 5.02 -20.03 -5.54
CA LEU A 35 4.18 -18.88 -5.25
C LEU A 35 3.90 -18.05 -6.52
N GLU A 36 4.93 -17.66 -7.26
CA GLU A 36 4.79 -16.90 -8.52
C GLU A 36 3.89 -17.62 -9.52
N LEU A 37 4.07 -18.94 -9.68
CA LEU A 37 3.21 -19.76 -10.53
C LEU A 37 1.76 -19.73 -10.07
N TYR A 38 1.50 -19.95 -8.77
CA TYR A 38 0.16 -19.92 -8.19
C TYR A 38 -0.52 -18.55 -8.35
N LEU A 39 0.23 -17.46 -8.16
CA LEU A 39 -0.24 -16.09 -8.31
C LEU A 39 -0.54 -15.75 -9.77
N SER A 40 0.26 -16.26 -10.71
CA SER A 40 0.07 -16.02 -12.15
C SER A 40 -1.28 -16.51 -12.67
N TYR A 41 -1.81 -17.61 -12.11
CA TYR A 41 -3.16 -18.12 -12.44
C TYR A 41 -4.29 -17.14 -12.10
N ARG A 42 -4.01 -16.11 -11.28
CA ARG A 42 -4.96 -15.10 -10.81
C ARG A 42 -4.62 -13.70 -11.30
N GLY A 43 -3.62 -13.56 -12.18
CA GLY A 43 -3.15 -12.25 -12.63
C GLY A 43 -2.51 -11.40 -11.54
N ILE A 44 -1.95 -12.05 -10.50
CA ILE A 44 -1.23 -11.38 -9.41
C ILE A 44 0.26 -11.48 -9.68
N CYS A 45 1.00 -10.39 -9.49
CA CYS A 45 2.44 -10.33 -9.65
C CYS A 45 3.12 -10.20 -8.28
N LEU A 46 4.14 -11.01 -8.02
CA LEU A 46 5.11 -10.72 -6.95
C LEU A 46 6.05 -9.62 -7.47
N VAL A 47 6.03 -8.45 -6.83
CA VAL A 47 6.79 -7.26 -7.27
C VAL A 47 7.94 -6.90 -6.35
N GLY A 48 8.07 -7.56 -5.21
CA GLY A 48 9.22 -7.37 -4.34
C GLY A 48 9.12 -8.10 -3.01
N GLU A 49 10.16 -7.94 -2.22
CA GLU A 49 10.31 -8.55 -0.90
C GLU A 49 11.04 -7.57 0.03
N ASN A 50 10.67 -7.56 1.31
CA ASN A 50 11.46 -6.99 2.37
C ASN A 50 11.69 -8.04 3.46
N THR A 51 12.81 -8.75 3.35
CA THR A 51 13.16 -9.87 4.23
C THR A 51 13.35 -9.40 5.68
N ALA A 52 13.96 -8.24 5.89
CA ALA A 52 14.19 -7.67 7.23
C ALA A 52 12.88 -7.37 7.97
N ARG A 53 11.79 -7.10 7.23
CA ARG A 53 10.45 -6.85 7.78
C ARG A 53 9.50 -8.04 7.64
N ASN A 54 9.97 -9.19 7.16
CA ASN A 54 9.14 -10.37 6.89
C ASN A 54 7.96 -10.09 5.93
N GLN A 55 8.22 -9.39 4.83
CA GLN A 55 7.19 -8.92 3.88
C GLN A 55 7.44 -9.39 2.45
N LEU A 56 6.36 -9.71 1.74
CA LEU A 56 6.30 -9.80 0.28
C LEU A 56 5.31 -8.76 -0.25
N PHE A 57 5.59 -8.25 -1.45
CA PHE A 57 4.78 -7.24 -2.10
C PHE A 57 4.16 -7.83 -3.36
N TYR A 58 2.83 -7.83 -3.40
CA TYR A 58 2.06 -8.24 -4.57
C TYR A 58 1.44 -7.03 -5.25
N SER A 59 1.22 -7.18 -6.54
CA SER A 59 0.54 -6.22 -7.39
C SER A 59 -0.57 -6.93 -8.16
N ILE A 60 -1.75 -6.31 -8.22
CA ILE A 60 -2.88 -6.78 -9.03
C ILE A 60 -3.39 -5.61 -9.85
N ASN A 61 -3.48 -5.80 -11.17
CA ASN A 61 -4.06 -4.84 -12.09
C ASN A 61 -5.57 -5.09 -12.18
N ILE A 62 -6.33 -4.45 -11.29
CA ILE A 62 -7.79 -4.52 -11.28
C ILE A 62 -8.35 -3.21 -11.81
N PRO A 63 -9.23 -3.23 -12.83
CA PRO A 63 -9.88 -2.01 -13.32
C PRO A 63 -10.63 -1.29 -12.20
N CYS A 64 -10.29 -0.02 -11.98
CA CYS A 64 -10.99 0.81 -11.01
C CYS A 64 -12.15 1.55 -11.67
N GLN A 65 -13.38 1.22 -11.27
CA GLN A 65 -14.61 1.87 -11.77
C GLN A 65 -14.73 3.35 -11.36
N GLN A 66 -13.94 3.77 -10.36
CA GLN A 66 -13.87 5.14 -9.89
C GLN A 66 -12.88 6.01 -10.69
N LEU A 67 -12.27 5.48 -11.75
CA LEU A 67 -11.52 6.28 -12.72
C LEU A 67 -12.48 6.86 -13.77
N GLY A 68 -12.31 8.16 -14.05
CA GLY A 68 -12.91 8.87 -15.16
C GLY A 68 -12.21 8.56 -16.49
N PRO A 69 -12.73 9.10 -17.61
CA PRO A 69 -12.17 8.89 -18.93
C PRO A 69 -10.74 9.45 -19.07
N GLU A 70 -10.38 10.47 -18.29
CA GLU A 70 -9.04 11.09 -18.29
C GLU A 70 -8.14 10.50 -17.18
N ASN A 71 -8.46 9.29 -16.69
CA ASN A 71 -7.83 8.64 -15.54
C ASN A 71 -7.97 9.39 -14.20
N GLU A 72 -8.82 10.41 -14.09
CA GLU A 72 -9.02 11.12 -12.84
C GLU A 72 -9.86 10.33 -11.84
N CYS A 73 -9.55 10.42 -10.55
CA CYS A 73 -10.33 9.75 -9.51
C CYS A 73 -11.65 10.49 -9.23
N LYS A 74 -12.80 9.90 -9.58
CA LYS A 74 -14.16 10.47 -9.42
C LYS A 74 -14.50 10.85 -7.97
N VAL A 75 -14.04 10.07 -7.00
CA VAL A 75 -14.31 10.30 -5.57
C VAL A 75 -13.26 11.18 -4.90
N HIS A 76 -12.31 11.76 -5.65
CA HIS A 76 -11.19 12.49 -5.03
C HIS A 76 -11.65 13.62 -4.10
N GLN A 77 -12.66 14.39 -4.53
CA GLN A 77 -13.23 15.52 -3.79
C GLN A 77 -14.24 15.10 -2.72
N ASN A 78 -14.72 13.86 -2.72
CA ASN A 78 -15.74 13.38 -1.80
C ASN A 78 -15.06 12.63 -0.63
N SER A 79 -14.85 13.32 0.49
CA SER A 79 -14.17 12.76 1.67
C SER A 79 -14.91 11.58 2.29
N GLU A 80 -16.24 11.51 2.18
CA GLU A 80 -17.04 10.43 2.75
C GLU A 80 -17.01 9.17 1.87
N ALA A 81 -16.99 9.33 0.54
CA ALA A 81 -16.90 8.22 -0.40
C ALA A 81 -15.46 7.72 -0.61
N LYS A 82 -14.45 8.48 -0.18
CA LYS A 82 -13.05 8.14 -0.36
C LYS A 82 -12.64 7.04 0.64
N PRO A 83 -12.14 5.88 0.18
CA PRO A 83 -11.69 4.84 1.08
C PRO A 83 -10.58 5.33 2.00
N LEU A 84 -10.61 4.91 3.28
CA LEU A 84 -9.60 5.29 4.28
C LEU A 84 -8.17 5.03 3.80
N LEU A 85 -7.96 3.95 3.03
CA LEU A 85 -6.66 3.61 2.47
C LEU A 85 -6.14 4.71 1.52
N CYS A 86 -6.99 5.36 0.73
CA CYS A 86 -6.61 6.46 -0.15
C CYS A 86 -6.17 7.72 0.62
N HIS A 87 -6.49 7.83 1.91
CA HIS A 87 -5.96 8.88 2.78
C HIS A 87 -4.57 8.52 3.34
N ARG A 88 -4.22 7.23 3.34
CA ARG A 88 -2.97 6.68 3.88
C ARG A 88 -1.93 6.34 2.82
N TYR A 89 -2.35 6.14 1.57
CA TYR A 89 -1.48 5.94 0.41
C TYR A 89 -0.86 7.28 -0.04
N PRO A 90 0.38 7.29 -0.58
CA PRO A 90 1.28 6.17 -0.87
C PRO A 90 1.88 5.55 0.38
N ILE A 91 2.39 4.32 0.32
CA ILE A 91 3.18 3.74 1.42
C ILE A 91 4.68 3.88 1.13
N GLU A 92 5.03 4.10 -0.15
CA GLU A 92 6.40 4.26 -0.64
C GLU A 92 6.54 5.61 -1.36
N PRO A 93 7.76 6.18 -1.45
CA PRO A 93 8.00 7.36 -2.27
C PRO A 93 7.69 7.02 -3.72
N ASP A 94 6.65 7.64 -4.26
CA ASP A 94 6.36 7.52 -5.68
C ASP A 94 7.32 8.47 -6.42
N ASN A 95 8.32 7.93 -7.12
CA ASN A 95 9.21 8.70 -7.99
C ASN A 95 8.48 9.19 -9.26
N GLY A 96 7.15 9.06 -9.32
CA GLY A 96 6.30 9.60 -10.37
C GLY A 96 6.42 11.12 -10.51
N LYS A 97 6.63 11.57 -11.75
CA LYS A 97 6.85 12.98 -12.11
C LYS A 97 5.62 13.87 -11.88
N GLU A 98 4.41 13.29 -11.86
CA GLU A 98 3.16 14.08 -11.89
C GLU A 98 2.18 13.78 -10.76
N CYS A 99 2.36 12.72 -9.97
CA CYS A 99 1.38 12.33 -8.94
C CYS A 99 2.05 11.77 -7.70
N SER A 100 2.87 12.57 -7.03
CA SER A 100 3.70 12.11 -5.92
C SER A 100 3.36 12.81 -4.61
N TYR A 101 3.28 12.01 -3.56
CA TYR A 101 3.42 12.48 -2.19
C TYR A 101 4.82 12.10 -1.70
N GLN A 102 5.44 12.97 -0.92
CA GLN A 102 6.71 12.69 -0.28
C GLN A 102 6.50 12.19 1.15
N PHE A 103 7.22 11.15 1.52
CA PHE A 103 7.28 10.68 2.89
C PHE A 103 8.52 11.23 3.56
N GLN A 104 8.33 12.15 4.50
CA GLN A 104 9.41 12.50 5.41
C GLN A 104 9.50 11.44 6.52
N PRO A 105 10.72 11.04 6.92
CA PRO A 105 10.92 10.19 8.09
C PRO A 105 10.16 10.78 9.28
N SER A 106 9.28 9.99 9.91
CA SER A 106 8.71 10.40 11.19
C SER A 106 9.79 10.34 12.24
N THR A 107 10.04 11.46 12.93
CA THR A 107 10.80 11.46 14.17
C THR A 107 10.16 10.43 15.11
N PRO A 108 10.93 9.51 15.73
CA PRO A 108 10.38 8.56 16.68
C PRO A 108 9.60 9.32 17.75
N LEU A 109 8.35 8.93 17.99
CA LEU A 109 7.62 9.41 19.15
C LEU A 109 8.41 8.97 20.38
N ASN A 110 8.90 9.94 21.17
CA ASN A 110 9.44 9.66 22.49
C ASN A 110 8.42 8.78 23.23
N SER A 111 8.89 7.66 23.77
CA SER A 111 8.08 6.73 24.56
C SER A 111 7.38 7.53 25.67
N VAL A 112 6.08 7.74 25.53
CA VAL A 112 5.26 8.14 26.67
C VAL A 112 5.09 6.88 27.48
N GLU A 113 5.82 6.78 28.60
CA GLU A 113 5.58 5.78 29.63
C GLU A 113 4.12 5.88 30.07
N PHE A 114 3.33 4.85 29.75
CA PHE A 114 2.02 4.69 30.36
C PHE A 114 2.22 4.03 31.72
N ASP A 115 2.14 4.83 32.78
CA ASP A 115 1.98 4.34 34.14
C ASP A 115 0.64 3.61 34.28
N ILE A 116 0.66 2.29 34.14
CA ILE A 116 -0.48 1.45 34.47
C ILE A 116 -0.55 1.35 36.01
N ALA A 117 -1.24 2.31 36.62
CA ALA A 117 -1.62 2.24 38.01
C ALA A 117 -2.55 1.03 38.22
N ARG A 118 -2.02 0.03 38.92
CA ARG A 118 -2.64 -1.22 39.36
C ARG A 118 -3.77 -0.92 40.35
N THR A 119 -5.02 -1.03 39.94
CA THR A 119 -6.16 -1.08 40.87
C THR A 119 -6.27 -2.49 41.46
N LYS A 120 -6.21 -2.55 42.79
CA LYS A 120 -6.40 -3.74 43.63
C LYS A 120 -7.84 -4.24 43.61
#